data_AF-A0A1R3RYG9-F1
#
_entry.id   AF-A0A1R3RYG9-F1
#
_cell.length_a   1.000
_cell.length_b   1.000
_cell.length_c   1.000
_cell.angle_alpha   90.00
_cell.angle_beta   90.00
_cell.angle_gamma   90.00
#
_symmetry.space_group_name_H-M   'P 1'
#
loop_
_entity.id
_entity.type
_entity.pdbx_description
1 polymer ?
#
loop_
_entity_poly.entity_id
_entity_poly.type
_entity_poly.pdbx_seq_one_letter_code
_entity_poly.pdbx_strand_id
1 'polypeptide(L)'
;MATALYCPSRPKDVDELIRRLTSPKRDEKEAKALQALVRSMIELFQNERKSTYLNEAAQLAAIVDDAGYKILISSFCNAILEYTSDNNILDPALLQTFAHALRRRGALSADNASLGAALDSLHIRLDRAAKAAESEKQYQLICTLGIVLDAMVDIHVTGLDREWLHKPLRDQLDRYRKAPEPRLRQAASYAYESLRGVPDNDGPWKAFCRVSWKVIAVLAAVAGGISEM
;
A
#
# COMPACT_ATOMS: atom_id res chain seq x y z
N MET A 1 -56.22 2.14 -6.31
CA MET A 1 -55.38 1.83 -5.13
C MET A 1 -53.99 2.35 -5.40
N ALA A 2 -53.54 3.36 -4.67
CA ALA A 2 -52.19 3.89 -4.82
C ALA A 2 -51.19 2.88 -4.24
N THR A 3 -50.36 2.27 -5.09
CA THR A 3 -49.18 1.52 -4.64
C THR A 3 -48.30 2.48 -3.85
N ALA A 4 -48.19 2.26 -2.55
CA ALA A 4 -47.27 2.99 -1.69
C ALA A 4 -45.87 2.87 -2.30
N LEU A 5 -45.27 4.00 -2.67
CA LEU A 5 -43.88 4.06 -3.10
C LEU A 5 -43.04 3.56 -1.92
N TYR A 6 -42.49 2.35 -2.05
CA TYR A 6 -41.52 1.82 -1.11
C TYR A 6 -40.24 2.63 -1.25
N CYS A 7 -40.08 3.63 -0.39
CA CYS A 7 -38.84 4.40 -0.25
C CYS A 7 -38.04 3.78 0.91
N PRO A 8 -37.02 2.95 0.63
CA PRO A 8 -36.20 2.39 1.68
C PRO A 8 -35.49 3.51 2.45
N SER A 9 -35.40 3.34 3.77
CA SER A 9 -34.73 4.30 4.66
C SER A 9 -33.23 4.36 4.37
N ARG A 10 -32.59 5.51 4.62
CA ARG A 10 -31.13 5.66 4.55
C ARG A 10 -30.46 4.64 5.50
N PRO A 11 -29.37 3.97 5.09
CA PRO A 11 -28.57 3.14 5.99
C PRO A 11 -28.07 3.96 7.20
N LYS A 12 -28.06 3.36 8.38
CA LYS A 12 -27.60 4.01 9.62
C LYS A 12 -26.07 4.10 9.69
N ASP A 13 -25.40 3.10 9.14
CA ASP A 13 -23.94 2.96 9.14
C ASP A 13 -23.47 2.20 7.88
N VAL A 14 -22.15 2.05 7.74
CA VAL A 14 -21.52 1.37 6.61
C VAL A 14 -21.77 -0.14 6.65
N ASP A 15 -21.89 -0.75 7.82
CA ASP A 15 -22.23 -2.17 7.95
C ASP A 15 -23.62 -2.47 7.40
N GLU A 16 -24.61 -1.62 7.69
CA GLU A 16 -25.95 -1.71 7.14
C GLU A 16 -25.96 -1.47 5.63
N LEU A 17 -25.17 -0.51 5.14
CA LEU A 17 -24.99 -0.27 3.70
C LEU A 17 -24.44 -1.52 2.99
N ILE A 18 -23.38 -2.12 3.53
CA ILE A 18 -22.76 -3.34 3.01
C ILE A 18 -23.80 -4.47 3.00
N ARG A 19 -24.44 -4.73 4.15
CA ARG A 19 -25.43 -5.80 4.31
C ARG A 19 -26.58 -5.68 3.31
N ARG A 20 -27.08 -4.47 3.07
CA ARG A 20 -28.17 -4.22 2.11
C ARG A 20 -27.71 -4.42 0.67
N LEU A 21 -26.50 -3.97 0.32
CA LEU A 21 -25.93 -4.14 -1.03
C LEU A 21 -25.57 -5.59 -1.38
N THR A 22 -25.15 -6.38 -0.39
CA THR A 22 -24.80 -7.80 -0.55
C THR A 22 -26.00 -8.74 -0.38
N SER A 23 -27.18 -8.22 -0.03
CA SER A 23 -28.39 -9.04 0.15
C SER A 23 -28.83 -9.69 -1.17
N PRO A 24 -29.13 -11.00 -1.19
CA PRO A 24 -29.63 -11.68 -2.39
C PRO A 24 -31.04 -11.25 -2.78
N LYS A 25 -31.79 -10.64 -1.85
CA LYS A 25 -33.18 -10.16 -2.06
C LYS A 25 -33.25 -8.63 -2.22
N ARG A 26 -32.26 -8.03 -2.90
CA ARG A 26 -32.19 -6.57 -3.06
C ARG A 26 -33.12 -6.07 -4.17
N ASP A 27 -33.79 -4.96 -3.92
CA ASP A 27 -34.51 -4.22 -4.95
C ASP A 27 -33.51 -3.49 -5.86
N GLU A 28 -33.74 -3.48 -7.18
CA GLU A 28 -32.79 -2.87 -8.13
C GLU A 28 -32.71 -1.35 -8.00
N LYS A 29 -33.81 -0.67 -7.65
CA LYS A 29 -33.81 0.78 -7.47
C LYS A 29 -33.09 1.15 -6.18
N GLU A 30 -33.32 0.40 -5.10
CA GLU A 30 -32.56 0.54 -3.86
C GLU A 30 -31.07 0.31 -4.11
N ALA A 31 -30.70 -0.78 -4.80
CA ALA A 31 -29.30 -1.09 -5.10
C ALA A 31 -28.61 0.03 -5.88
N LYS A 32 -29.27 0.63 -6.88
CA LYS A 32 -28.73 1.78 -7.63
C LYS A 32 -28.54 3.00 -6.74
N ALA A 33 -29.51 3.31 -5.87
CA ALA A 33 -29.40 4.43 -4.94
C ALA A 33 -28.26 4.23 -3.92
N LEU A 34 -28.12 3.02 -3.38
CA LEU A 34 -27.04 2.67 -2.45
C LEU A 34 -25.67 2.69 -3.15
N GLN A 35 -25.57 2.27 -4.41
CA GLN A 35 -24.33 2.41 -5.19
C GLN A 35 -23.98 3.88 -5.46
N ALA A 36 -24.97 4.73 -5.74
CA ALA A 36 -24.73 6.18 -5.87
C ALA A 36 -24.21 6.78 -4.55
N LEU A 37 -24.77 6.35 -3.41
CA LEU A 37 -24.27 6.73 -2.08
C LEU A 37 -22.81 6.30 -1.87
N VAL A 38 -22.46 5.05 -2.21
CA VAL A 38 -21.08 4.55 -2.14
C VAL A 38 -20.13 5.43 -2.96
N ARG A 39 -20.50 5.81 -4.18
CA ARG A 39 -19.70 6.71 -5.03
C ARG A 39 -19.49 8.07 -4.37
N SER A 40 -20.56 8.69 -3.84
CA SER A 40 -20.45 9.95 -3.12
C SER A 40 -19.58 9.85 -1.86
N MET A 41 -19.58 8.71 -1.17
CA MET A 41 -18.68 8.49 -0.01
C MET A 41 -17.21 8.38 -0.44
N ILE A 42 -16.92 7.73 -1.57
CA ILE A 42 -15.56 7.68 -2.12
C ILE A 42 -15.10 9.07 -2.55
N GLU A 43 -15.95 9.83 -3.25
CA GLU A 43 -15.66 11.21 -3.67
C GLU A 43 -15.42 12.13 -2.46
N LEU A 44 -16.24 11.99 -1.41
CA LEU A 44 -16.06 12.73 -0.16
C LEU A 44 -14.70 12.41 0.47
N PHE A 45 -14.34 11.12 0.57
CA PHE A 45 -13.04 10.73 1.09
C PHE A 45 -11.87 11.21 0.22
N GLN A 46 -12.02 11.14 -1.11
CA GLN A 46 -11.02 11.63 -2.06
C GLN A 46 -10.74 13.14 -1.89
N ASN A 47 -11.79 13.93 -1.71
CA ASN A 47 -11.69 15.38 -1.61
C ASN A 47 -11.19 15.81 -0.22
N GLU A 48 -11.79 15.27 0.84
CA GLU A 48 -11.53 15.75 2.20
C GLU A 48 -10.41 15.01 2.92
N ARG A 49 -10.19 13.72 2.61
CA ARG A 49 -9.12 12.87 3.18
C ARG A 49 -9.02 12.91 4.71
N LYS A 50 -10.12 13.20 5.41
CA LYS A 50 -10.15 13.31 6.87
C LYS A 50 -9.91 11.96 7.54
N SER A 51 -9.16 11.97 8.64
CA SER A 51 -8.90 10.77 9.46
C SER A 51 -10.18 10.13 10.00
N THR A 52 -11.22 10.94 10.25
CA THR A 52 -12.54 10.46 10.69
C THR A 52 -13.28 9.59 9.67
N TYR A 53 -12.83 9.54 8.41
CA TYR A 53 -13.48 8.77 7.34
C TYR A 53 -12.73 7.47 7.00
N LEU A 54 -11.58 7.22 7.62
CA LEU A 54 -10.67 6.14 7.23
C LEU A 54 -11.29 4.75 7.39
N ASN A 55 -12.01 4.54 8.50
CA ASN A 55 -12.64 3.25 8.80
C ASN A 55 -13.76 2.96 7.81
N GLU A 56 -14.67 3.93 7.59
CA GLU A 56 -15.74 3.82 6.62
C GLU A 56 -15.18 3.61 5.22
N ALA A 57 -14.20 4.41 4.80
CA ALA A 57 -13.57 4.30 3.49
C ALA A 57 -12.95 2.92 3.26
N ALA A 58 -12.25 2.35 4.26
CA ALA A 58 -11.66 1.03 4.13
C ALA A 58 -12.72 -0.09 3.99
N GLN A 59 -13.86 0.03 4.67
CA GLN A 59 -14.95 -0.94 4.56
C GLN A 59 -15.60 -0.92 3.17
N LEU A 60 -15.67 0.25 2.51
CA LEU A 60 -16.23 0.36 1.16
C LEU A 60 -15.48 -0.50 0.14
N ALA A 61 -14.20 -0.81 0.36
CA ALA A 61 -13.40 -1.66 -0.52
C ALA A 61 -14.05 -3.03 -0.79
N ALA A 62 -14.91 -3.52 0.12
CA ALA A 62 -15.63 -4.78 -0.02
C ALA A 62 -16.83 -4.74 -1.02
N ILE A 63 -17.35 -3.55 -1.34
CA ILE A 63 -18.62 -3.40 -2.08
C ILE A 63 -18.53 -2.49 -3.32
N VAL A 64 -17.40 -1.82 -3.52
CA VAL A 64 -17.16 -0.95 -4.67
C VAL A 64 -16.88 -1.74 -5.96
N ASP A 65 -17.17 -1.13 -7.11
CA ASP A 65 -16.75 -1.62 -8.42
C ASP A 65 -15.25 -1.37 -8.67
N ASP A 66 -14.69 -1.89 -9.78
CA ASP A 66 -13.26 -1.82 -10.06
C ASP A 66 -12.75 -0.38 -10.18
N ALA A 67 -13.56 0.49 -10.78
CA ALA A 67 -13.23 1.90 -10.92
C ALA A 67 -13.24 2.60 -9.56
N GLY A 68 -14.28 2.40 -8.76
CA GLY A 68 -14.38 2.93 -7.40
C GLY A 68 -13.27 2.42 -6.49
N TYR A 69 -12.87 1.15 -6.64
CA TYR A 69 -11.74 0.59 -5.89
C TYR A 69 -10.42 1.29 -6.24
N LYS A 70 -10.12 1.50 -7.52
CA LYS A 70 -8.91 2.24 -7.93
C LYS A 70 -8.89 3.66 -7.38
N ILE A 71 -10.03 4.37 -7.43
CA ILE A 71 -10.16 5.71 -6.86
C ILE A 71 -9.91 5.65 -5.36
N LEU A 72 -10.55 4.71 -4.65
CA LEU A 72 -10.41 4.54 -3.20
C LEU A 72 -8.95 4.29 -2.79
N ILE A 73 -8.26 3.34 -3.42
CA ILE A 73 -6.84 3.05 -3.16
C ILE A 73 -5.96 4.25 -3.49
N SER A 74 -6.24 4.96 -4.59
CA SER A 74 -5.52 6.20 -4.93
C SER A 74 -5.76 7.30 -3.90
N SER A 75 -6.96 7.42 -3.33
CA SER A 75 -7.27 8.38 -2.27
C SER A 75 -6.48 8.07 -0.99
N PHE A 76 -6.35 6.79 -0.61
CA PHE A 76 -5.47 6.40 0.49
C PHE A 76 -4.00 6.73 0.18
N CYS A 77 -3.51 6.44 -1.02
CA CYS A 77 -2.16 6.79 -1.43
C CYS A 77 -1.95 8.31 -1.38
N ASN A 78 -2.91 9.10 -1.86
CA ASN A 78 -2.85 10.56 -1.82
C ASN A 78 -2.92 11.10 -0.39
N ALA A 79 -3.68 10.49 0.51
CA ALA A 79 -3.64 10.82 1.93
C ALA A 79 -2.24 10.55 2.49
N ILE A 80 -1.65 9.38 2.19
CA ILE A 80 -0.26 9.07 2.58
C ILE A 80 0.69 10.13 2.02
N LEU A 81 0.52 10.58 0.78
CA LEU A 81 1.35 11.61 0.14
C LEU A 81 1.15 13.01 0.73
N GLU A 82 -0.07 13.43 1.07
CA GLU A 82 -0.36 14.79 1.54
C GLU A 82 0.32 15.12 2.87
N TYR A 83 0.49 14.13 3.75
CA TYR A 83 1.25 14.31 4.99
C TYR A 83 2.78 14.51 4.78
N THR A 84 3.27 14.76 3.54
CA THR A 84 4.71 14.89 3.23
C THR A 84 5.30 16.25 3.55
N SER A 85 4.48 17.29 3.70
CA SER A 85 4.95 18.67 3.81
C SER A 85 5.42 19.06 5.21
N ASP A 86 4.84 18.52 6.30
CA ASP A 86 4.91 19.22 7.61
C ASP A 86 5.49 18.41 8.78
N ASN A 87 6.49 17.55 8.55
CA ASN A 87 7.20 16.83 9.63
C ASN A 87 6.27 15.99 10.55
N ASN A 88 5.05 15.75 10.09
CA ASN A 88 3.95 15.23 10.88
C ASN A 88 4.00 13.70 10.90
N ILE A 89 3.67 13.12 12.04
CA ILE A 89 3.65 11.67 12.21
C ILE A 89 2.54 11.12 11.32
N LEU A 90 2.88 10.13 10.49
CA LEU A 90 1.89 9.47 9.64
C LEU A 90 0.87 8.76 10.54
N ASP A 91 -0.41 9.08 10.36
CA ASP A 91 -1.48 8.55 11.20
C ASP A 91 -1.48 7.00 11.14
N PRO A 92 -1.22 6.30 12.27
CA PRO A 92 -1.25 4.84 12.29
C PRO A 92 -2.59 4.27 11.83
N ALA A 93 -3.71 4.98 12.07
CA ALA A 93 -5.03 4.56 11.64
C ALA A 93 -5.16 4.59 10.11
N LEU A 94 -4.59 5.59 9.42
CA LEU A 94 -4.58 5.68 7.96
C LEU A 94 -3.95 4.45 7.32
N LEU A 95 -2.90 3.93 7.96
CA LEU A 95 -2.10 2.84 7.43
C LEU A 95 -2.74 1.48 7.67
N GLN A 96 -3.28 1.27 8.87
CA GLN A 96 -4.03 0.06 9.20
C GLN A 96 -5.27 -0.05 8.30
N THR A 97 -6.01 1.05 8.13
CA THR A 97 -7.20 1.10 7.26
C THR A 97 -6.84 0.95 5.79
N PHE A 98 -5.73 1.55 5.32
CA PHE A 98 -5.24 1.34 3.97
C PHE A 98 -4.89 -0.13 3.69
N ALA A 99 -4.14 -0.78 4.59
CA ALA A 99 -3.79 -2.18 4.45
C ALA A 99 -5.01 -3.10 4.53
N HIS A 100 -6.02 -2.71 5.31
CA HIS A 100 -7.31 -3.39 5.31
C HIS A 100 -8.02 -3.23 3.97
N ALA A 101 -8.10 -2.02 3.42
CA ALA A 101 -8.72 -1.73 2.12
C ALA A 101 -8.02 -2.48 0.97
N LEU A 102 -6.69 -2.56 0.99
CA LEU A 102 -5.91 -3.32 0.02
C LEU A 102 -6.33 -4.78 -0.01
N ARG A 103 -6.35 -5.47 1.14
CA ARG A 103 -6.66 -6.91 1.23
C ARG A 103 -8.09 -7.28 0.85
N ARG A 104 -9.00 -6.32 0.69
CA ARG A 104 -10.42 -6.60 0.38
C ARG A 104 -10.69 -7.01 -1.07
N ARG A 105 -9.74 -6.79 -1.99
CA ARG A 105 -9.87 -7.17 -3.40
C ARG A 105 -8.57 -7.86 -3.87
N GLY A 106 -8.70 -8.66 -4.93
CA GLY A 106 -7.57 -9.41 -5.51
C GLY A 106 -6.60 -8.53 -6.29
N ALA A 107 -5.88 -9.16 -7.24
CA ALA A 107 -4.77 -8.59 -8.01
C ALA A 107 -4.89 -7.09 -8.37
N LEU A 108 -3.87 -6.32 -7.97
CA LEU A 108 -3.66 -4.92 -8.35
C LEU A 108 -2.30 -4.75 -9.04
N SER A 109 -2.20 -3.82 -9.98
CA SER A 109 -0.91 -3.36 -10.51
C SER A 109 -0.46 -2.10 -9.77
N ALA A 110 0.83 -1.99 -9.46
CA ALA A 110 1.40 -0.86 -8.75
C ALA A 110 1.22 0.48 -9.49
N ASP A 111 1.23 0.46 -10.82
CA ASP A 111 1.10 1.65 -11.68
C ASP A 111 -0.33 2.22 -11.68
N ASN A 112 -1.33 1.35 -11.53
CA ASN A 112 -2.74 1.72 -11.64
C ASN A 112 -3.32 2.37 -10.37
N ALA A 113 -2.55 2.44 -9.29
CA ALA A 113 -3.07 2.77 -7.96
C ALA A 113 -2.18 3.74 -7.17
N SER A 114 -1.17 4.35 -7.83
CA SER A 114 -0.20 5.25 -7.18
C SER A 114 0.58 4.61 -6.01
N LEU A 115 0.62 3.27 -5.95
CA LEU A 115 1.27 2.51 -4.88
C LEU A 115 2.78 2.74 -4.87
N GLY A 116 3.40 2.81 -6.06
CA GLY A 116 4.83 3.12 -6.18
C GLY A 116 5.17 4.50 -5.59
N ALA A 117 4.37 5.52 -5.88
CA ALA A 117 4.58 6.86 -5.35
C ALA A 117 4.39 6.93 -3.82
N ALA A 118 3.40 6.21 -3.28
CA ALA A 118 3.20 6.11 -1.84
C ALA A 118 4.39 5.44 -1.14
N LEU A 119 4.92 4.34 -1.70
CA LEU A 119 6.11 3.66 -1.18
C LEU A 119 7.37 4.54 -1.27
N ASP A 120 7.56 5.27 -2.37
CA ASP A 120 8.68 6.21 -2.51
C ASP A 120 8.60 7.35 -1.48
N SER A 121 7.40 7.86 -1.24
CA SER A 121 7.17 8.85 -0.18
C SER A 121 7.54 8.32 1.21
N LEU A 122 7.17 7.08 1.53
CA LEU A 122 7.56 6.42 2.78
C LEU A 122 9.07 6.20 2.86
N HIS A 123 9.71 5.80 1.76
CA HIS A 123 11.16 5.66 1.64
C HIS A 123 11.90 6.98 1.98
N ILE A 124 11.47 8.07 1.36
CA ILE A 124 12.01 9.43 1.57
C ILE A 124 11.81 9.88 3.01
N ARG A 125 10.63 9.65 3.61
CA ARG A 125 10.37 10.01 5.01
C ARG A 125 11.24 9.23 5.97
N LEU A 126 11.46 7.95 5.71
CA LEU A 126 12.33 7.12 6.53
C LEU A 126 13.77 7.63 6.47
N ASP A 127 14.26 8.04 5.30
CA ASP A 127 15.59 8.65 5.15
C ASP A 127 15.71 9.99 5.90
N ARG A 128 14.67 10.84 5.86
CA ARG A 128 14.63 12.09 6.62
C ARG A 128 14.62 11.84 8.13
N ALA A 129 13.79 10.92 8.62
CA ALA A 129 13.73 10.54 10.03
C ALA A 129 15.06 9.93 10.53
N ALA A 130 15.78 9.23 9.64
CA ALA A 130 17.14 8.75 9.91
C ALA A 130 18.10 9.93 10.14
N LYS A 131 18.12 10.90 9.24
CA LYS A 131 18.98 12.10 9.31
C LYS A 131 18.67 12.97 10.52
N ALA A 132 17.40 13.02 10.94
CA ALA A 132 16.95 13.76 12.12
C ALA A 132 17.10 12.98 13.44
N ALA A 133 17.62 11.74 13.41
CA ALA A 133 17.75 10.87 14.58
C ALA A 133 16.43 10.61 15.33
N GLU A 134 15.30 10.56 14.62
CA GLU A 134 13.97 10.37 15.20
C GLU A 134 13.59 8.88 15.27
N SER A 135 14.18 8.12 16.21
CA SER A 135 14.04 6.65 16.26
C SER A 135 12.60 6.14 16.32
N GLU A 136 11.72 6.82 17.06
CA GLU A 136 10.29 6.43 17.14
C GLU A 136 9.58 6.59 15.78
N LYS A 137 9.85 7.69 15.06
CA LYS A 137 9.30 7.90 13.71
C LYS A 137 9.87 6.88 12.73
N GLN A 138 11.15 6.53 12.82
CA GLN A 138 11.75 5.47 12.00
C GLN A 138 11.05 4.13 12.24
N TYR A 139 10.82 3.77 13.50
CA TYR A 139 10.13 2.54 13.86
C TYR A 139 8.72 2.50 13.28
N GLN A 140 7.94 3.57 13.45
CA GLN A 140 6.59 3.67 12.93
C GLN A 140 6.56 3.56 11.38
N LEU A 141 7.46 4.26 10.69
CA LEU A 141 7.55 4.20 9.22
C LEU A 141 7.95 2.81 8.72
N ILE A 142 8.85 2.10 9.41
CA ILE A 142 9.24 0.74 9.03
C ILE A 142 8.09 -0.25 9.26
N CYS A 143 7.40 -0.18 10.41
CA CYS A 143 6.19 -0.98 10.66
C CYS A 143 5.14 -0.74 9.58
N THR A 144 4.97 0.52 9.18
CA THR A 144 4.06 0.93 8.11
C THR A 144 4.41 0.27 6.78
N LEU A 145 5.65 0.43 6.35
CA LEU A 145 6.17 -0.17 5.13
C LEU A 145 5.92 -1.69 5.16
N GLY A 146 6.22 -2.35 6.27
CA GLY A 146 5.96 -3.77 6.44
C GLY A 146 4.50 -4.16 6.22
N ILE A 147 3.56 -3.48 6.88
CA ILE A 147 2.13 -3.80 6.75
C ILE A 147 1.62 -3.59 5.32
N VAL A 148 2.05 -2.51 4.65
CA VAL A 148 1.64 -2.21 3.27
C VAL A 148 2.23 -3.25 2.31
N LEU A 149 3.52 -3.54 2.43
CA LEU A 149 4.19 -4.54 1.59
C LEU A 149 3.61 -5.93 1.79
N ASP A 150 3.27 -6.31 3.02
CA ASP A 150 2.60 -7.58 3.32
C ASP A 150 1.21 -7.66 2.67
N ALA A 151 0.41 -6.59 2.75
CA ALA A 151 -0.87 -6.51 2.04
C ALA A 151 -0.70 -6.59 0.52
N MET A 152 0.39 -6.02 -0.02
CA MET A 152 0.72 -6.11 -1.45
C MET A 152 1.10 -7.52 -1.87
N VAL A 153 1.75 -8.30 -1.00
CA VAL A 153 2.02 -9.72 -1.23
C VAL A 153 0.70 -10.51 -1.28
N ASP A 154 -0.19 -10.28 -0.31
CA ASP A 154 -1.50 -10.97 -0.22
C ASP A 154 -2.36 -10.77 -1.47
N ILE A 155 -2.29 -9.59 -2.09
CA ILE A 155 -3.04 -9.27 -3.31
C ILE A 155 -2.19 -9.44 -4.58
N HIS A 156 -1.00 -10.04 -4.51
CA HIS A 156 -0.12 -10.28 -5.65
C HIS A 156 0.18 -9.03 -6.51
N VAL A 157 0.54 -7.90 -5.87
CA VAL A 157 0.94 -6.71 -6.63
C VAL A 157 2.16 -6.99 -7.49
N THR A 158 2.11 -6.54 -8.75
CA THR A 158 3.23 -6.63 -9.69
C THR A 158 3.61 -5.25 -10.23
N GLY A 159 4.84 -5.16 -10.74
CA GLY A 159 5.29 -4.01 -11.53
C GLY A 159 5.97 -2.91 -10.71
N LEU A 160 6.42 -3.20 -9.48
CA LEU A 160 7.27 -2.25 -8.76
C LEU A 160 8.57 -2.02 -9.53
N ASP A 161 8.92 -0.77 -9.80
CA ASP A 161 10.15 -0.48 -10.50
C ASP A 161 11.36 -0.93 -9.66
N ARG A 162 12.18 -1.78 -10.26
CA ARG A 162 13.34 -2.35 -9.59
C ARG A 162 14.33 -1.29 -9.13
N GLU A 163 14.80 -0.47 -10.06
CA GLU A 163 15.98 0.37 -9.85
C GLU A 163 15.62 1.64 -9.10
N TRP A 164 14.40 2.16 -9.31
CA TRP A 164 13.94 3.39 -8.67
C TRP A 164 13.33 3.17 -7.30
N LEU A 165 12.73 2.01 -7.04
CA LEU A 165 11.96 1.81 -5.81
C LEU A 165 12.32 0.52 -5.06
N HIS A 166 12.22 -0.64 -5.73
CA HIS A 166 12.36 -1.94 -5.05
C HIS A 166 13.74 -2.08 -4.40
N LYS A 167 14.81 -1.89 -5.17
CA LYS A 167 16.19 -2.05 -4.71
C LYS A 167 16.60 -0.96 -3.70
N PRO A 168 16.36 0.35 -3.93
CA PRO A 168 16.65 1.37 -2.93
C PRO A 168 15.95 1.12 -1.59
N LEU A 169 14.67 0.75 -1.62
CA LEU A 169 13.91 0.44 -0.41
C LEU A 169 14.45 -0.82 0.29
N ARG A 170 14.79 -1.85 -0.48
CA ARG A 170 15.39 -3.08 0.04
C ARG A 170 16.74 -2.84 0.71
N ASP A 171 17.60 -2.04 0.09
CA ASP A 171 18.92 -1.69 0.64
C ASP A 171 18.78 -0.81 1.89
N GLN A 172 17.76 0.06 1.96
CA GLN A 172 17.43 0.81 3.16
C GLN A 172 16.97 -0.12 4.30
N LEU A 173 16.04 -1.04 4.05
CA LEU A 173 15.55 -1.99 5.05
C LEU A 173 16.67 -2.95 5.53
N ASP A 174 17.59 -3.36 4.67
CA ASP A 174 18.74 -4.19 5.05
C ASP A 174 19.67 -3.47 6.05
N ARG A 175 19.84 -2.15 5.91
CA ARG A 175 20.58 -1.33 6.89
C ARG A 175 19.89 -1.35 8.25
N TYR A 176 18.57 -1.18 8.30
CA TYR A 176 17.82 -1.21 9.55
C TYR A 176 17.75 -2.59 10.21
N ARG A 177 17.77 -3.67 9.43
CA ARG A 177 17.91 -5.04 9.95
C ARG A 177 19.24 -5.25 10.69
N LYS A 178 20.24 -4.42 10.45
CA LYS A 178 21.54 -4.44 11.15
C LYS A 178 21.62 -3.40 12.27
N ALA A 179 20.55 -2.64 12.52
CA ALA A 179 20.52 -1.62 13.57
C ALA A 179 20.75 -2.26 14.95
N PRO A 180 21.43 -1.55 15.89
CA PRO A 180 21.64 -2.05 17.25
C PRO A 180 20.34 -2.14 18.05
N GLU A 181 19.37 -1.27 17.76
CA GLU A 181 18.06 -1.26 18.41
C GLU A 181 17.22 -2.48 17.98
N PRO A 182 16.80 -3.35 18.92
CA PRO A 182 16.07 -4.58 18.58
C PRO A 182 14.72 -4.35 17.89
N ARG A 183 13.99 -3.29 18.29
CA ARG A 183 12.65 -2.99 17.74
C ARG A 183 12.73 -2.62 16.26
N LEU A 184 13.64 -1.72 15.91
CA LEU A 184 13.92 -1.34 14.52
C LEU A 184 14.36 -2.55 13.70
N ARG A 185 15.27 -3.37 14.26
CA ARG A 185 15.75 -4.58 13.59
C ARG A 185 14.63 -5.57 13.26
N GLN A 186 13.74 -5.81 14.22
CA GLN A 186 12.60 -6.72 14.03
C GLN A 186 11.64 -6.19 12.96
N ALA A 187 11.21 -4.93 13.09
CA ALA A 187 10.29 -4.31 12.13
C ALA A 187 10.89 -4.28 10.71
N ALA A 188 12.18 -3.97 10.60
CA ALA A 188 12.87 -3.92 9.30
C ALA A 188 13.05 -5.31 8.68
N SER A 189 13.27 -6.35 9.51
CA SER A 189 13.34 -7.73 9.02
C SER A 189 12.01 -8.16 8.43
N TYR A 190 10.90 -7.85 9.10
CA TYR A 190 9.57 -8.13 8.60
C TYR A 190 9.31 -7.40 7.28
N ALA A 191 9.50 -6.08 7.24
CA ALA A 191 9.30 -5.29 6.01
C ALA A 191 10.21 -5.73 4.86
N TYR A 192 11.45 -6.15 5.15
CA TYR A 192 12.40 -6.65 4.15
C TYR A 192 11.90 -7.95 3.50
N GLU A 193 11.40 -8.92 4.30
CA GLU A 193 10.87 -10.16 3.75
C GLU A 193 9.54 -9.92 3.02
N SER A 194 8.68 -9.02 3.49
CA SER A 194 7.48 -8.61 2.76
C SER A 194 7.83 -7.99 1.39
N LEU A 195 8.80 -7.08 1.32
CA LEU A 195 9.27 -6.50 0.05
C LEU A 195 9.84 -7.56 -0.91
N ARG A 196 10.54 -8.55 -0.37
CA ARG A 196 11.06 -9.68 -1.17
C ARG A 196 9.94 -10.50 -1.80
N GLY A 197 8.77 -10.57 -1.16
CA GLY A 197 7.58 -11.22 -1.70
C GLY A 197 6.88 -10.43 -2.81
N VAL A 198 7.13 -9.11 -2.93
CA VAL A 198 6.56 -8.29 -3.99
C VAL A 198 7.49 -8.30 -5.22
N PRO A 199 7.06 -8.85 -6.36
CA PRO A 199 7.89 -8.92 -7.57
C PRO A 199 8.15 -7.52 -8.15
N ASP A 200 9.40 -7.29 -8.54
CA ASP A 200 9.81 -6.12 -9.31
C ASP A 200 9.41 -6.26 -10.79
N ASN A 201 9.54 -5.19 -11.58
CA ASN A 201 9.26 -5.18 -13.02
C ASN A 201 10.34 -5.87 -13.88
N ASP A 202 11.24 -6.61 -13.24
CA ASP A 202 12.42 -7.16 -13.87
C ASP A 202 12.13 -8.57 -14.40
N GLY A 203 12.05 -8.70 -15.73
CA GLY A 203 11.74 -9.99 -16.35
C GLY A 203 12.77 -11.08 -16.00
N PRO A 204 12.39 -12.37 -16.01
CA PRO A 204 13.27 -13.47 -15.61
C PRO A 204 14.59 -13.50 -16.42
N TRP A 205 14.55 -13.10 -17.69
CA TRP A 205 15.75 -12.99 -18.52
C TRP A 205 16.67 -11.83 -18.14
N LYS A 206 16.13 -10.66 -17.78
CA LYS A 206 16.93 -9.55 -17.25
C LYS A 206 17.56 -9.93 -15.91
N ALA A 207 16.81 -10.64 -15.08
CA ALA A 207 17.31 -11.13 -13.79
C ALA A 207 18.46 -12.13 -13.96
N PHE A 208 18.31 -13.10 -14.86
CA PHE A 208 19.34 -14.08 -15.19
C PHE A 208 20.62 -13.42 -15.71
N CYS A 209 20.53 -12.58 -16.75
CA CYS A 209 21.71 -11.92 -17.33
C CYS A 209 22.52 -11.13 -16.30
N ARG A 210 21.85 -10.44 -15.38
CA ARG A 210 22.53 -9.70 -14.31
C ARG A 210 23.27 -10.60 -13.33
N VAL A 211 22.65 -11.71 -12.90
CA VAL A 211 23.31 -12.66 -11.99
C VAL A 211 24.55 -13.24 -12.68
N SER A 212 24.43 -13.60 -13.96
CA SER A 212 25.55 -14.08 -14.77
C SER A 212 26.68 -13.06 -14.86
N TRP A 213 26.39 -11.78 -15.13
CA TRP A 213 27.42 -10.74 -15.16
C TRP A 213 28.10 -10.50 -13.82
N LYS A 214 27.36 -10.56 -12.70
CA LYS A 214 27.97 -10.43 -11.36
C LYS A 214 28.93 -11.57 -11.05
N VAL A 215 28.57 -12.81 -11.40
CA VAL A 215 29.45 -13.97 -11.22
C VAL A 215 30.71 -13.86 -12.07
N ILE A 216 30.57 -13.43 -13.33
CA ILE A 216 31.72 -13.19 -14.22
C ILE A 216 32.63 -12.09 -13.66
N ALA A 217 32.07 -10.98 -13.16
CA ALA A 217 32.84 -9.88 -12.59
C ALA A 217 33.61 -10.29 -11.31
N VAL A 218 32.98 -11.10 -10.43
CA VAL A 218 33.65 -11.63 -9.22
C VAL A 218 34.78 -12.58 -9.60
N LEU A 219 34.56 -13.47 -10.57
CA LEU A 219 35.62 -14.37 -11.06
C LEU A 219 36.77 -13.61 -11.70
N ALA A 220 36.49 -12.55 -12.47
CA ALA A 220 37.51 -11.70 -13.07
C ALA A 220 38.32 -10.93 -12.01
N ALA A 221 37.67 -10.42 -10.95
CA ALA A 221 38.35 -9.74 -9.85
C ALA A 221 39.25 -10.68 -9.04
N VAL A 222 38.80 -11.92 -8.79
CA VAL A 222 39.63 -12.95 -8.13
C VAL A 222 40.79 -13.36 -9.03
N ALA A 223 40.58 -13.59 -10.32
CA ALA A 223 41.65 -13.94 -11.26
C ALA A 223 42.68 -12.81 -11.44
N GLY A 224 42.25 -11.55 -11.46
CA GLY A 224 43.11 -10.37 -11.53
C GLY A 224 43.94 -10.18 -10.25
N GLY A 225 43.36 -10.41 -9.07
CA GLY A 225 44.07 -10.33 -7.80
C GLY A 225 45.14 -11.42 -7.58
N ILE A 226 45.09 -12.51 -8.37
CA ILE A 226 46.12 -13.57 -8.33
C ILE A 226 47.27 -13.27 -9.32
N SER A 227 47.10 -12.34 -10.26
CA SER A 227 48.16 -11.93 -11.22
C SER A 227 49.06 -10.79 -10.71
N GLU A 228 48.79 -10.21 -9.54
CA GLU A 228 49.60 -9.13 -8.94
C GLU A 228 50.44 -9.58 -7.71
N MET A 229 50.77 -10.87 -7.60
CA MET A 229 51.79 -11.35 -6.65
C MET A 229 53.09 -11.77 -7.34
#